data_AF-A0A517P152-F1
#
_entry.id   AF-A0A517P152-F1
#
_cell.length_a   1.000
_cell.length_b   1.000
_cell.length_c   1.000
_cell.angle_alpha   90.00
_cell.angle_beta   90.00
_cell.angle_gamma   90.00
#
_symmetry.space_group_name_H-M   'P 1'
#
loop_
_entity.id
_entity.type
_entity.pdbx_description
1 polymer ?
#
loop_
_entity_poly.entity_id
_entity_poly.type
_entity_poly.pdbx_seq_one_letter_code
_entity_poly.pdbx_strand_id
1 'polypeptide(L)'
;MQNCSKALLCAALFAVLFSLGTTAQEKNSLAEFRRLHDELRDKMADDLIAATIYLESKIEVDPESEDLNVLRQSLASRLASEGNFKAANEQFAKLLEFQLQHAQDARNQYGAWMTIQSMQEVAEESGNTASLNEAIELAYIRLTKFDANLLPVSQLAVLKARLLADDGKDKEAKDLVEEHVAKLAKTNATSDATEESMQAYVAMFRALTDEGEDNELWFDQSKKELEALVAAAIQKYPDSLPLQSSYAETQLLKITRWSQEDPDKTKELIDTALSTLEPFANKNAAVRATLKRIELYKMQMSSAKPKESLVGKPAPDWDIDGWVNTIDMQREDLDGKVVLLDFWAMWCGPCIATFPHLRKWREEFGDEDFEIVGVTTYYNFEWDEEKNRASRSRKDVSAADERQTIARFLEHHKLEHPVIVTPEGSGMNGQYGVRGIPHVVLIDKEGVVQLIKTGAGKETAAAIQKKIEELLGS
;
A
#
# COMPACT_ATOMS: atom_id res chain seq x y z
N MET A 1 20.26 3.84 -6.62
CA MET A 1 20.80 2.47 -6.75
C MET A 1 20.01 1.39 -5.99
N GLN A 2 18.99 1.68 -5.16
CA GLN A 2 18.25 0.64 -4.42
C GLN A 2 16.86 0.24 -4.99
N ASN A 3 16.23 1.02 -5.88
CA ASN A 3 14.96 0.61 -6.53
C ASN A 3 15.13 -0.34 -7.73
N CYS A 4 16.36 -0.59 -8.17
CA CYS A 4 16.65 -1.62 -9.16
C CYS A 4 16.42 -3.05 -8.61
N SER A 5 16.26 -3.20 -7.27
CA SER A 5 16.23 -4.50 -6.60
C SER A 5 15.00 -5.35 -6.88
N LYS A 6 13.82 -4.79 -7.17
CA LYS A 6 12.60 -5.59 -7.45
C LYS A 6 12.56 -6.12 -8.89
N ALA A 7 12.96 -5.29 -9.86
CA ALA A 7 13.11 -5.70 -11.26
C ALA A 7 14.25 -6.71 -11.45
N LEU A 8 15.40 -6.51 -10.77
CA LEU A 8 16.47 -7.52 -10.73
C LEU A 8 16.05 -8.81 -10.01
N LEU A 9 15.20 -8.75 -8.97
CA LEU A 9 14.66 -9.95 -8.35
C LEU A 9 13.76 -10.74 -9.31
N CYS A 10 12.95 -10.08 -10.13
CA CYS A 10 12.08 -10.74 -11.12
C CYS A 10 12.88 -11.43 -12.22
N ALA A 11 13.90 -10.77 -12.76
CA ALA A 11 14.82 -11.38 -13.73
C ALA A 11 15.62 -12.54 -13.11
N ALA A 12 16.01 -12.43 -11.83
CA ALA A 12 16.68 -13.50 -11.10
C ALA A 12 15.76 -14.67 -10.77
N LEU A 13 14.48 -14.44 -10.44
CA LEU A 13 13.49 -15.50 -10.19
C LEU A 13 13.18 -16.32 -11.45
N PHE A 14 13.12 -15.67 -12.62
CA PHE A 14 13.01 -16.37 -13.91
C PHE A 14 14.23 -17.28 -14.17
N ALA A 15 15.43 -16.84 -13.78
CA ALA A 15 16.65 -17.64 -13.90
C ALA A 15 16.81 -18.72 -12.80
N VAL A 16 16.20 -18.56 -11.63
CA VAL A 16 16.29 -19.52 -10.50
C VAL A 16 15.37 -20.73 -10.68
N LEU A 17 14.28 -20.60 -11.44
CA LEU A 17 13.45 -21.76 -11.85
C LEU A 17 14.22 -22.81 -12.70
N PHE A 18 15.45 -22.50 -13.13
CA PHE A 18 16.35 -23.40 -13.88
C PHE A 18 17.33 -24.22 -13.02
N SER A 19 17.21 -24.25 -11.70
CA SER A 19 18.28 -24.76 -10.82
C SER A 19 17.95 -26.08 -10.09
N LEU A 20 17.40 -27.10 -10.76
CA LEU A 20 17.50 -28.48 -10.27
C LEU A 20 17.58 -29.47 -11.45
N GLY A 21 18.80 -29.68 -11.95
CA GLY A 21 19.15 -30.76 -12.87
C GLY A 21 19.33 -30.37 -14.34
N THR A 22 20.27 -29.46 -14.65
CA THR A 22 20.45 -28.99 -16.03
C THR A 22 21.45 -29.80 -16.85
N THR A 23 21.01 -30.18 -18.05
CA THR A 23 21.78 -30.81 -19.13
C THR A 23 22.84 -29.85 -19.70
N ALA A 24 23.81 -30.36 -20.46
CA ALA A 24 24.85 -29.53 -21.07
C ALA A 24 24.30 -28.47 -22.06
N GLN A 25 23.14 -28.73 -22.66
CA GLN A 25 22.48 -27.84 -23.61
C GLN A 25 21.84 -26.64 -22.91
N GLU A 26 21.22 -26.83 -21.74
CA GLU A 26 20.65 -25.74 -20.92
C GLU A 26 21.72 -24.83 -20.33
N LYS A 27 22.89 -25.38 -19.99
CA LYS A 27 24.04 -24.57 -19.53
C LYS A 27 24.57 -23.63 -20.62
N ASN A 28 24.56 -24.06 -21.88
CA ASN A 28 24.97 -23.23 -23.01
C ASN A 28 23.94 -22.14 -23.33
N SER A 29 22.64 -22.46 -23.30
CA SER A 29 21.55 -21.48 -23.46
C SER A 29 21.58 -20.39 -22.37
N LEU A 30 21.80 -20.77 -21.10
CA LEU A 30 21.91 -19.80 -20.02
C LEU A 30 23.14 -18.86 -20.16
N ALA A 31 24.25 -19.37 -20.68
CA ALA A 31 25.44 -18.57 -20.93
C ALA A 31 25.20 -17.54 -22.07
N GLU A 32 24.50 -17.96 -23.12
CA GLU A 32 24.08 -17.09 -24.22
C GLU A 32 23.14 -15.98 -23.73
N PHE A 33 22.11 -16.33 -22.96
CA PHE A 33 21.19 -15.35 -22.37
C PHE A 33 21.93 -14.31 -21.51
N ARG A 34 22.84 -14.76 -20.63
CA ARG A 34 23.64 -13.86 -19.79
C ARG A 34 24.48 -12.90 -20.63
N ARG A 35 25.11 -13.38 -21.70
CA ARG A 35 25.87 -12.55 -22.62
C ARG A 35 24.99 -11.47 -23.26
N LEU A 36 23.82 -11.86 -23.78
CA LEU A 36 22.88 -10.93 -24.40
C LEU A 36 22.37 -9.87 -23.40
N HIS A 37 22.06 -10.30 -22.17
CA HIS A 37 21.64 -9.41 -21.10
C HIS A 37 22.74 -8.42 -20.70
N ASP A 38 23.99 -8.87 -20.53
CA ASP A 38 25.12 -8.00 -20.21
C ASP A 38 25.39 -6.99 -21.33
N GLU A 39 25.36 -7.43 -22.59
CA GLU A 39 25.50 -6.53 -23.76
C GLU A 39 24.39 -5.47 -23.81
N LEU A 40 23.15 -5.86 -23.51
CA LEU A 40 22.03 -4.92 -23.44
C LEU A 40 22.21 -3.94 -22.27
N ARG A 41 22.60 -4.44 -21.09
CA ARG A 41 22.84 -3.62 -19.90
C ARG A 41 23.91 -2.56 -20.15
N ASP A 42 25.02 -2.96 -20.75
CA ASP A 42 26.12 -2.04 -21.02
C ASP A 42 25.67 -0.95 -22.01
N LYS A 43 24.89 -1.29 -23.04
CA LYS A 43 24.28 -0.30 -23.94
C LYS A 43 23.30 0.62 -23.23
N MET A 44 22.47 0.09 -22.32
CA MET A 44 21.53 0.90 -21.55
C MET A 44 22.22 1.88 -20.60
N ALA A 45 23.46 1.58 -20.18
CA ALA A 45 24.27 2.49 -19.37
C ALA A 45 24.77 3.69 -20.20
N ASP A 46 25.03 3.48 -21.48
CA ASP A 46 25.54 4.49 -22.39
C ASP A 46 24.43 5.32 -23.06
N ASP A 47 23.48 4.67 -23.72
CA ASP A 47 22.42 5.30 -24.52
C ASP A 47 21.20 4.38 -24.67
N LEU A 48 20.06 4.79 -24.12
CA LEU A 48 18.80 4.02 -24.17
C LEU A 48 18.21 3.89 -25.57
N ILE A 49 18.44 4.84 -26.46
CA ILE A 49 18.00 4.76 -27.86
C ILE A 49 18.81 3.68 -28.56
N ALA A 50 20.14 3.71 -28.40
CA ALA A 50 21.03 2.69 -28.97
C ALA A 50 20.74 1.29 -28.40
N ALA A 51 20.44 1.18 -27.10
CA ALA A 51 20.02 -0.07 -26.46
C ALA A 51 18.70 -0.60 -27.03
N THR A 52 17.74 0.29 -27.26
CA THR A 52 16.44 -0.06 -27.88
C THR A 52 16.65 -0.57 -29.31
N ILE A 53 17.39 0.17 -30.14
CA ILE A 53 17.71 -0.25 -31.52
C ILE A 53 18.41 -1.61 -31.53
N TYR A 54 19.38 -1.79 -30.62
CA TYR A 54 20.09 -3.05 -30.47
C TYR A 54 19.14 -4.22 -30.20
N LEU A 55 18.29 -4.10 -29.17
CA LEU A 55 17.39 -5.18 -28.79
C LEU A 55 16.39 -5.50 -29.91
N GLU A 56 15.77 -4.47 -30.51
CA GLU A 56 14.83 -4.66 -31.61
C GLU A 56 15.50 -5.33 -32.82
N SER A 57 16.74 -4.96 -33.15
CA SER A 57 17.49 -5.61 -34.25
C SER A 57 17.78 -7.09 -33.99
N LYS A 58 17.93 -7.50 -32.72
CA LYS A 58 18.12 -8.91 -32.36
C LYS A 58 16.80 -9.68 -32.45
N ILE A 59 15.71 -9.09 -31.95
CA ILE A 59 14.38 -9.69 -32.01
C ILE A 59 13.89 -9.79 -33.46
N GLU A 60 14.21 -8.84 -34.33
CA GLU A 60 13.86 -8.92 -35.75
C GLU A 60 14.49 -10.14 -36.45
N VAL A 61 15.70 -10.55 -36.02
CA VAL A 61 16.38 -11.74 -36.54
C VAL A 61 15.76 -13.04 -36.01
N ASP A 62 15.31 -13.03 -34.74
CA ASP A 62 14.69 -14.20 -34.10
C ASP A 62 13.46 -13.78 -33.25
N PRO A 63 12.30 -13.55 -33.89
CA PRO A 63 11.12 -12.99 -33.21
C PRO A 63 10.52 -13.93 -32.16
N GLU A 64 10.70 -15.24 -32.35
CA GLU A 64 10.15 -16.30 -31.49
C GLU A 64 11.04 -16.60 -30.27
N SER A 65 12.19 -15.91 -30.15
CA SER A 65 13.11 -16.09 -29.03
C SER A 65 12.49 -15.59 -27.72
N GLU A 66 12.17 -16.52 -26.81
CA GLU A 66 11.72 -16.20 -25.45
C GLU A 66 12.79 -15.38 -24.71
N ASP A 67 14.05 -15.76 -24.83
CA ASP A 67 15.21 -15.09 -24.24
C ASP A 67 15.32 -13.63 -24.67
N LEU A 68 15.21 -13.33 -25.96
CA LEU A 68 15.29 -11.95 -26.45
C LEU A 68 14.06 -11.13 -26.05
N ASN A 69 12.86 -11.72 -26.12
CA ASN A 69 11.64 -10.99 -25.77
C ASN A 69 11.60 -10.65 -24.27
N VAL A 70 12.00 -11.55 -23.38
CA VAL A 70 12.05 -11.27 -21.93
C VAL A 70 12.98 -10.11 -21.59
N LEU A 71 14.02 -9.83 -22.39
CA LEU A 71 14.90 -8.66 -22.19
C LEU A 71 14.17 -7.33 -22.37
N ARG A 72 13.02 -7.29 -23.05
CA ARG A 72 12.15 -6.09 -23.11
C ARG A 72 11.76 -5.60 -21.72
N GLN A 73 11.56 -6.52 -20.76
CA GLN A 73 11.27 -6.18 -19.37
C GLN A 73 12.36 -5.27 -18.77
N SER A 74 13.63 -5.64 -18.96
CA SER A 74 14.76 -4.89 -18.40
C SER A 74 14.92 -3.52 -19.07
N LEU A 75 14.76 -3.48 -20.40
CA LEU A 75 14.79 -2.24 -21.16
C LEU A 75 13.64 -1.29 -20.77
N ALA A 76 12.43 -1.81 -20.68
CA ALA A 76 11.24 -1.05 -20.30
C ALA A 76 11.35 -0.47 -18.89
N SER A 77 11.75 -1.27 -17.90
CA SER A 77 11.99 -0.79 -16.54
C SER A 77 13.08 0.29 -16.49
N ARG A 78 14.13 0.17 -17.31
CA ARG A 78 15.18 1.20 -17.39
C ARG A 78 14.65 2.50 -18.02
N LEU A 79 13.89 2.41 -19.11
CA LEU A 79 13.24 3.56 -19.75
C LEU A 79 12.31 4.29 -18.77
N ALA A 80 11.49 3.55 -18.02
CA ALA A 80 10.61 4.11 -16.98
C ALA A 80 11.41 4.84 -15.90
N SER A 81 12.53 4.25 -15.43
CA SER A 81 13.37 4.86 -14.40
C SER A 81 14.02 6.20 -14.79
N GLU A 82 14.11 6.48 -16.10
CA GLU A 82 14.60 7.76 -16.66
C GLU A 82 13.43 8.68 -17.10
N GLY A 83 12.19 8.36 -16.71
CA GLY A 83 10.99 9.15 -17.04
C GLY A 83 10.48 8.96 -18.47
N ASN A 84 11.04 8.04 -19.26
CA ASN A 84 10.57 7.76 -20.62
C ASN A 84 9.42 6.74 -20.62
N PHE A 85 8.30 7.12 -19.99
CA PHE A 85 7.15 6.24 -19.75
C PHE A 85 6.48 5.75 -21.04
N LYS A 86 6.46 6.58 -22.09
CA LYS A 86 5.90 6.19 -23.39
C LYS A 86 6.68 5.03 -24.00
N ALA A 87 8.00 5.16 -24.11
CA ALA A 87 8.84 4.10 -24.67
C ALA A 87 8.85 2.85 -23.77
N ALA A 88 8.78 3.03 -22.44
CA ALA A 88 8.63 1.92 -21.51
C ALA A 88 7.34 1.12 -21.77
N ASN A 89 6.20 1.80 -21.89
CA ASN A 89 4.92 1.17 -22.20
C ASN A 89 4.91 0.50 -23.58
N GLU A 90 5.58 1.08 -24.59
CA GLU A 90 5.75 0.43 -25.90
C GLU A 90 6.50 -0.90 -25.78
N GLN A 91 7.57 -0.95 -24.97
CA GLN A 91 8.35 -2.18 -24.75
C GLN A 91 7.57 -3.22 -23.93
N PHE A 92 6.84 -2.80 -22.88
CA PHE A 92 5.97 -3.69 -22.12
C PHE A 92 4.82 -4.25 -22.96
N ALA A 93 4.18 -3.43 -23.79
CA ALA A 93 3.10 -3.88 -24.67
C ALA A 93 3.57 -4.96 -25.66
N LYS A 94 4.75 -4.77 -26.27
CA LYS A 94 5.36 -5.78 -27.15
C LYS A 94 5.67 -7.09 -26.42
N LEU A 95 6.21 -7.00 -25.20
CA LEU A 95 6.46 -8.19 -24.37
C LEU A 95 5.16 -8.91 -24.02
N LEU A 96 4.13 -8.15 -23.60
CA LEU A 96 2.83 -8.70 -23.27
C LEU A 96 2.22 -9.42 -24.47
N GLU A 97 2.26 -8.81 -25.66
CA GLU A 97 1.76 -9.43 -26.88
C GLU A 97 2.45 -10.77 -27.17
N PHE A 98 3.78 -10.81 -27.10
CA PHE A 98 4.56 -12.05 -27.26
C PHE A 98 4.12 -13.13 -26.25
N GLN A 99 4.01 -12.76 -24.97
CA GLN A 99 3.59 -13.68 -23.90
C GLN A 99 2.17 -14.22 -24.14
N LEU A 100 1.25 -13.36 -24.57
CA LEU A 100 -0.13 -13.72 -24.85
C LEU A 100 -0.30 -14.58 -26.11
N GLN A 101 0.59 -14.43 -27.10
CA GLN A 101 0.67 -15.33 -28.26
C GLN A 101 1.14 -16.73 -27.85
N HIS A 102 1.95 -16.82 -26.81
CA HIS A 102 2.53 -18.07 -26.27
C HIS A 102 1.87 -18.56 -24.98
N ALA A 103 0.62 -18.12 -24.71
CA ALA A 103 -0.10 -18.38 -23.46
C ALA A 103 -0.47 -19.85 -23.22
N GLN A 104 -0.23 -20.77 -24.16
CA GLN A 104 -0.30 -22.21 -23.89
C GLN A 104 0.75 -22.66 -22.87
N ASP A 105 1.83 -21.90 -22.70
CA ASP A 105 2.83 -22.12 -21.66
C ASP A 105 2.47 -21.32 -20.40
N ALA A 106 2.33 -21.99 -19.27
CA ALA A 106 2.03 -21.37 -17.98
C ALA A 106 3.05 -20.29 -17.57
N ARG A 107 4.31 -20.41 -18.02
CA ARG A 107 5.37 -19.41 -17.77
C ARG A 107 5.03 -18.08 -18.43
N ASN A 108 4.48 -18.11 -19.65
CA ASN A 108 4.06 -16.91 -20.37
C ASN A 108 2.78 -16.30 -19.80
N GLN A 109 1.88 -17.11 -19.24
CA GLN A 109 0.72 -16.59 -18.52
C GLN A 109 1.14 -15.82 -17.26
N TYR A 110 2.10 -16.36 -16.50
CA TYR A 110 2.67 -15.65 -15.35
C TYR A 110 3.50 -14.44 -15.79
N GLY A 111 4.27 -14.56 -16.87
CA GLY A 111 5.00 -13.45 -17.48
C GLY A 111 4.10 -12.29 -17.86
N ALA A 112 2.95 -12.57 -18.49
CA ALA A 112 1.95 -11.56 -18.85
C ALA A 112 1.42 -10.81 -17.61
N TRP A 113 1.16 -11.54 -16.52
CA TRP A 113 0.79 -10.92 -15.24
C TRP A 113 1.90 -9.99 -14.71
N MET A 114 3.16 -10.43 -14.70
CA MET A 114 4.28 -9.61 -14.22
C MET A 114 4.51 -8.36 -15.09
N THR A 115 4.33 -8.49 -16.41
CA THR A 115 4.39 -7.35 -17.34
C THR A 115 3.32 -6.32 -17.00
N ILE A 116 2.09 -6.76 -16.72
CA ILE A 116 0.98 -5.88 -16.33
C ILE A 116 1.26 -5.18 -15.00
N GLN A 117 1.81 -5.88 -13.99
CA GLN A 117 2.22 -5.23 -12.74
C GLN A 117 3.27 -4.12 -12.99
N SER A 118 4.20 -4.35 -13.91
CA SER A 118 5.20 -3.33 -14.28
C SER A 118 4.56 -2.14 -14.99
N MET A 119 3.53 -2.37 -15.81
CA MET A 119 2.74 -1.31 -16.42
C MET A 119 1.89 -0.54 -15.39
N GLN A 120 1.44 -1.18 -14.30
CA GLN A 120 0.78 -0.49 -13.18
C GLN A 120 1.74 0.50 -12.51
N GLU A 121 2.97 0.07 -12.21
CA GLU A 121 4.00 0.96 -11.65
C GLU A 121 4.27 2.16 -12.57
N VAL A 122 4.36 1.94 -13.89
CA VAL A 122 4.51 3.04 -14.86
C VAL A 122 3.29 3.95 -14.90
N ALA A 123 2.07 3.41 -14.82
CA ALA A 123 0.84 4.21 -14.81
C ALA A 123 0.76 5.09 -13.55
N GLU A 124 1.12 4.55 -12.38
CA GLU A 124 1.21 5.29 -11.11
C GLU A 124 2.28 6.40 -11.16
N GLU A 125 3.43 6.14 -11.77
CA GLU A 125 4.50 7.14 -11.87
C GLU A 125 4.18 8.24 -12.89
N SER A 126 3.55 7.88 -14.02
CA SER A 126 3.25 8.79 -15.13
C SER A 126 1.91 9.52 -15.02
N GLY A 127 1.00 9.04 -14.17
CA GLY A 127 -0.38 9.51 -14.11
C GLY A 127 -1.23 9.16 -15.35
N ASN A 128 -0.78 8.23 -16.20
CA ASN A 128 -1.48 7.83 -17.41
C ASN A 128 -1.76 6.32 -17.43
N THR A 129 -3.05 5.97 -17.42
CA THR A 129 -3.53 4.59 -17.33
C THR A 129 -3.93 3.98 -18.69
N ALA A 130 -3.89 4.74 -19.79
CA ALA A 130 -4.46 4.30 -21.06
C ALA A 130 -3.84 2.97 -21.57
N SER A 131 -2.51 2.88 -21.57
CA SER A 131 -1.79 1.66 -21.99
C SER A 131 -2.03 0.48 -21.03
N LEU A 132 -2.16 0.76 -19.73
CA LEU A 132 -2.45 -0.26 -18.73
C LEU A 132 -3.85 -0.83 -18.92
N ASN A 133 -4.86 0.02 -19.15
CA ASN A 133 -6.24 -0.40 -19.32
C ASN A 133 -6.40 -1.30 -20.56
N GLU A 134 -5.75 -0.93 -21.67
CA GLU A 134 -5.71 -1.75 -22.88
C GLU A 134 -5.03 -3.12 -22.64
N ALA A 135 -3.90 -3.11 -21.91
CA ALA A 135 -3.18 -4.32 -21.55
C ALA A 135 -4.00 -5.27 -20.67
N ILE A 136 -4.71 -4.76 -19.65
CA ILE A 136 -5.59 -5.54 -18.78
C ILE A 136 -6.70 -6.21 -19.59
N GLU A 137 -7.39 -5.45 -20.44
CA GLU A 137 -8.47 -5.98 -21.27
C GLU A 137 -7.99 -7.07 -22.23
N LEU A 138 -6.88 -6.81 -22.94
CA LEU A 138 -6.29 -7.77 -23.87
C LEU A 138 -5.88 -9.06 -23.16
N ALA A 139 -5.17 -8.95 -22.04
CA ALA A 139 -4.69 -10.10 -21.29
C ALA A 139 -5.84 -10.90 -20.67
N TYR A 140 -6.84 -10.23 -20.10
CA TYR A 140 -8.01 -10.89 -19.53
C TYR A 140 -8.76 -11.70 -20.60
N ILE A 141 -9.07 -11.10 -21.76
CA ILE A 141 -9.76 -11.78 -22.86
C ILE A 141 -8.95 -12.97 -23.39
N ARG A 142 -7.61 -12.86 -23.42
CA ARG A 142 -6.76 -13.89 -24.00
C ARG A 142 -6.52 -15.04 -23.05
N LEU A 143 -6.18 -14.76 -21.79
CA LEU A 143 -5.85 -15.79 -20.79
C LEU A 143 -7.08 -16.59 -20.36
N THR A 144 -8.27 -15.99 -20.30
CA THR A 144 -9.50 -16.73 -19.96
C THR A 144 -9.92 -17.78 -20.99
N LYS A 145 -9.32 -17.79 -22.18
CA LYS A 145 -9.57 -18.80 -23.24
C LYS A 145 -8.77 -20.08 -23.07
N PHE A 146 -7.74 -20.06 -22.24
CA PHE A 146 -6.92 -21.24 -21.94
C PHE A 146 -7.39 -21.86 -20.61
N ASP A 147 -6.96 -23.10 -20.34
CA ASP A 147 -6.99 -23.64 -18.97
C ASP A 147 -5.89 -22.94 -18.16
N ALA A 148 -6.08 -21.64 -17.99
CA ALA A 148 -5.06 -20.74 -17.54
C ALA A 148 -4.80 -20.91 -16.05
N ASN A 149 -3.54 -20.68 -15.67
CA ASN A 149 -3.10 -20.56 -14.32
C ASN A 149 -4.04 -19.62 -13.57
N LEU A 150 -4.62 -20.15 -12.50
CA LEU A 150 -5.68 -19.49 -11.76
C LEU A 150 -5.20 -18.15 -11.21
N LEU A 151 -3.93 -18.02 -10.81
CA LEU A 151 -3.41 -16.80 -10.21
C LEU A 151 -3.44 -15.60 -11.18
N PRO A 152 -2.78 -15.62 -12.37
CA PRO A 152 -2.89 -14.53 -13.34
C PRO A 152 -4.33 -14.14 -13.69
N VAL A 153 -5.21 -15.11 -13.92
CA VAL A 153 -6.60 -14.83 -14.31
C VAL A 153 -7.38 -14.18 -13.17
N SER A 154 -7.24 -14.68 -11.94
CA SER A 154 -7.93 -14.11 -10.78
C SER A 154 -7.47 -12.68 -10.48
N GLN A 155 -6.18 -12.38 -10.65
CA GLN A 155 -5.68 -11.02 -10.47
C GLN A 155 -6.18 -10.08 -11.59
N LEU A 156 -6.17 -10.53 -12.84
CA LEU A 156 -6.72 -9.76 -13.96
C LEU A 156 -8.23 -9.52 -13.83
N ALA A 157 -8.97 -10.47 -13.26
CA ALA A 157 -10.39 -10.29 -12.99
C ALA A 157 -10.64 -9.11 -12.03
N VAL A 158 -9.83 -8.98 -10.98
CA VAL A 158 -9.93 -7.84 -10.05
C VAL A 158 -9.56 -6.54 -10.74
N LEU A 159 -8.46 -6.49 -11.50
CA LEU A 159 -8.07 -5.29 -12.25
C LEU A 159 -9.15 -4.86 -13.25
N LYS A 160 -9.70 -5.82 -13.99
CA LYS A 160 -10.80 -5.55 -14.93
C LYS A 160 -12.08 -5.07 -14.23
N ALA A 161 -12.41 -5.66 -13.08
CA ALA A 161 -13.56 -5.20 -12.29
C ALA A 161 -13.40 -3.75 -11.85
N ARG A 162 -12.18 -3.33 -11.47
CA ARG A 162 -11.89 -1.93 -11.16
C ARG A 162 -12.08 -1.01 -12.37
N LEU A 163 -11.58 -1.39 -13.55
CA LEU A 163 -11.84 -0.63 -14.79
C LEU A 163 -13.34 -0.47 -15.07
N LEU A 164 -14.13 -1.52 -14.85
CA LEU A 164 -15.59 -1.45 -14.99
C LEU A 164 -16.23 -0.52 -13.97
N ALA A 165 -15.78 -0.53 -12.72
CA ALA A 165 -16.25 0.38 -11.68
C ALA A 165 -15.91 1.84 -11.99
N ASP A 166 -14.69 2.11 -12.47
CA ASP A 166 -14.26 3.45 -12.90
C ASP A 166 -15.13 4.00 -14.05
N ASP A 167 -15.61 3.12 -14.93
CA ASP A 167 -16.56 3.42 -16.01
C ASP A 167 -18.03 3.54 -15.53
N GLY A 168 -18.29 3.45 -14.22
CA GLY A 168 -19.63 3.50 -13.62
C GLY A 168 -20.46 2.24 -13.82
N LYS A 169 -19.82 1.10 -14.12
CA LYS A 169 -20.47 -0.21 -14.34
C LYS A 169 -20.34 -1.13 -13.14
N ASP A 170 -20.61 -0.62 -11.94
CA ASP A 170 -20.47 -1.33 -10.66
C ASP A 170 -21.12 -2.72 -10.63
N LYS A 171 -22.27 -2.87 -11.30
CA LYS A 171 -22.95 -4.15 -11.37
C LYS A 171 -22.14 -5.18 -12.17
N GLU A 172 -21.64 -4.81 -13.35
CA GLU A 172 -20.82 -5.69 -14.18
C GLU A 172 -19.51 -6.04 -13.46
N ALA A 173 -18.93 -5.06 -12.75
CA ALA A 173 -17.75 -5.26 -11.92
C ALA A 173 -17.98 -6.29 -10.80
N LYS A 174 -19.11 -6.17 -10.07
CA LYS A 174 -19.50 -7.11 -9.02
C LYS A 174 -19.78 -8.51 -9.55
N ASP A 175 -20.60 -8.61 -10.61
CA ASP A 175 -20.95 -9.88 -11.23
C ASP A 175 -19.67 -10.63 -11.68
N LEU A 176 -18.69 -9.90 -12.25
CA LEU A 176 -17.39 -10.45 -12.64
C LEU A 176 -16.60 -10.99 -11.45
N VAL A 177 -16.48 -10.22 -10.36
CA VAL A 177 -15.77 -10.66 -9.15
C VAL A 177 -16.45 -11.89 -8.54
N GLU A 178 -17.77 -11.86 -8.40
CA GLU A 178 -18.55 -12.95 -7.81
C GLU A 178 -18.42 -14.26 -8.62
N GLU A 179 -18.42 -14.17 -9.95
CA GLU A 179 -18.22 -15.33 -10.83
C GLU A 179 -16.86 -16.02 -10.57
N HIS A 180 -15.78 -15.23 -10.50
CA HIS A 180 -14.42 -15.76 -10.26
C HIS A 180 -14.24 -16.28 -8.84
N VAL A 181 -14.79 -15.60 -7.84
CA VAL A 181 -14.81 -16.07 -6.45
C VAL A 181 -15.54 -17.41 -6.37
N ALA A 182 -16.73 -17.53 -6.98
CA ALA A 182 -17.49 -18.78 -6.98
C ALA A 182 -16.74 -19.92 -7.66
N LYS A 183 -16.03 -19.64 -8.76
CA LYS A 183 -15.19 -20.61 -9.46
C LYS A 183 -14.05 -21.11 -8.56
N LEU A 184 -13.29 -20.20 -7.95
CA LEU A 184 -12.19 -20.55 -7.05
C LEU A 184 -12.68 -21.27 -5.79
N ALA A 185 -13.80 -20.85 -5.22
CA ALA A 185 -14.43 -21.51 -4.08
C ALA A 185 -14.78 -22.97 -4.41
N LYS A 186 -15.40 -23.19 -5.58
CA LYS A 186 -15.76 -24.53 -6.06
C LYS A 186 -14.52 -25.40 -6.26
N THR A 187 -13.49 -24.90 -6.95
CA THR A 187 -12.24 -25.64 -7.16
C THR A 187 -11.57 -26.01 -5.84
N ASN A 188 -11.54 -25.09 -4.87
CA ASN A 188 -10.90 -25.33 -3.58
C ASN A 188 -11.73 -26.21 -2.61
N ALA A 189 -13.00 -26.46 -2.93
CA ALA A 189 -13.90 -27.34 -2.17
C ALA A 189 -13.90 -28.81 -2.63
N THR A 190 -13.32 -29.12 -3.78
CA THR A 190 -13.22 -30.51 -4.29
C THR A 190 -11.88 -31.17 -3.94
N SER A 191 -11.74 -32.44 -4.31
CA SER A 191 -10.46 -33.17 -4.28
C SER A 191 -9.39 -32.57 -5.20
N ASP A 192 -9.78 -31.67 -6.11
CA ASP A 192 -8.89 -31.06 -7.11
C ASP A 192 -8.18 -29.81 -6.57
N ALA A 193 -8.47 -29.42 -5.34
CA ALA A 193 -7.84 -28.29 -4.69
C ALA A 193 -6.32 -28.51 -4.57
N THR A 194 -5.53 -27.62 -5.15
CA THR A 194 -4.07 -27.61 -5.06
C THR A 194 -3.57 -26.45 -4.19
N GLU A 195 -2.27 -26.38 -3.95
CA GLU A 195 -1.67 -25.22 -3.27
C GLU A 195 -1.84 -23.96 -4.13
N GLU A 196 -1.65 -24.08 -5.45
CA GLU A 196 -1.74 -22.99 -6.42
C GLU A 196 -3.16 -22.44 -6.53
N SER A 197 -4.19 -23.32 -6.54
CA SER A 197 -5.58 -22.88 -6.56
C SER A 197 -5.96 -22.12 -5.28
N MET A 198 -5.36 -22.49 -4.14
CA MET A 198 -5.57 -21.81 -2.86
C MET A 198 -4.83 -20.47 -2.82
N GLN A 199 -3.59 -20.42 -3.34
CA GLN A 199 -2.83 -19.18 -3.48
C GLN A 199 -3.56 -18.17 -4.37
N ALA A 200 -4.09 -18.60 -5.52
CA ALA A 200 -4.91 -17.76 -6.40
C ALA A 200 -6.12 -17.18 -5.67
N TYR A 201 -6.81 -18.02 -4.87
CA TYR A 201 -7.99 -17.61 -4.14
C TYR A 201 -7.68 -16.58 -3.04
N VAL A 202 -6.63 -16.81 -2.27
CA VAL A 202 -6.13 -15.85 -1.27
C VAL A 202 -5.69 -14.56 -1.94
N ALA A 203 -4.93 -14.63 -3.03
CA ALA A 203 -4.44 -13.46 -3.73
C ALA A 203 -5.60 -12.60 -4.29
N MET A 204 -6.69 -13.22 -4.74
CA MET A 204 -7.87 -12.49 -5.23
C MET A 204 -8.49 -11.64 -4.12
N PHE A 205 -8.78 -12.22 -2.95
CA PHE A 205 -9.33 -11.46 -1.83
C PHE A 205 -8.38 -10.42 -1.27
N ARG A 206 -7.07 -10.67 -1.33
CA ARG A 206 -6.08 -9.66 -0.98
C ARG A 206 -6.15 -8.45 -1.92
N ALA A 207 -6.26 -8.66 -3.22
CA ALA A 207 -6.44 -7.57 -4.16
C ALA A 207 -7.76 -6.81 -3.87
N LEU A 208 -8.86 -7.52 -3.58
CA LEU A 208 -10.14 -6.90 -3.23
C LEU A 208 -10.15 -6.16 -1.87
N THR A 209 -9.09 -6.29 -1.06
CA THR A 209 -8.94 -5.64 0.25
C THR A 209 -7.74 -4.69 0.30
N ASP A 210 -7.16 -4.34 -0.84
CA ASP A 210 -6.07 -3.37 -0.91
C ASP A 210 -6.64 -1.94 -0.82
N GLU A 211 -6.29 -1.20 0.23
CA GLU A 211 -6.85 0.14 0.50
C GLU A 211 -6.16 1.26 -0.31
N GLY A 212 -5.17 0.94 -1.14
CA GLY A 212 -4.53 1.90 -2.04
C GLY A 212 -5.35 2.25 -3.29
N GLU A 213 -6.44 1.52 -3.53
CA GLU A 213 -7.36 1.68 -4.65
C GLU A 213 -8.79 1.77 -4.10
N ASP A 214 -9.70 2.50 -4.78
CA ASP A 214 -11.10 2.76 -4.38
C ASP A 214 -11.97 1.47 -4.34
N ASN A 215 -11.60 0.50 -3.50
CA ASN A 215 -12.22 -0.83 -3.39
C ASN A 215 -13.47 -0.85 -2.48
N GLU A 216 -14.13 0.30 -2.24
CA GLU A 216 -15.30 0.39 -1.36
C GLU A 216 -16.41 -0.61 -1.74
N LEU A 217 -16.50 -0.99 -3.02
CA LEU A 217 -17.48 -1.94 -3.54
C LEU A 217 -17.39 -3.34 -2.91
N TRP A 218 -16.21 -3.80 -2.51
CA TRP A 218 -15.96 -5.17 -2.06
C TRP A 218 -15.30 -5.28 -0.69
N PHE A 219 -14.76 -4.18 -0.17
CA PHE A 219 -13.83 -4.17 0.94
C PHE A 219 -14.33 -4.90 2.20
N ASP A 220 -15.51 -4.53 2.71
CA ASP A 220 -16.03 -5.04 3.97
C ASP A 220 -16.34 -6.54 3.95
N GLN A 221 -16.89 -7.02 2.83
CA GLN A 221 -17.19 -8.44 2.65
C GLN A 221 -15.88 -9.23 2.45
N SER A 222 -15.03 -8.76 1.55
CA SER A 222 -13.77 -9.42 1.19
C SER A 222 -12.81 -9.53 2.37
N LYS A 223 -12.81 -8.54 3.28
CA LYS A 223 -12.02 -8.55 4.51
C LYS A 223 -12.36 -9.75 5.40
N LYS A 224 -13.65 -9.99 5.67
CA LYS A 224 -14.10 -11.11 6.51
C LYS A 224 -13.77 -12.45 5.88
N GLU A 225 -13.97 -12.56 4.57
CA GLU A 225 -13.69 -13.77 3.81
C GLU A 225 -12.19 -14.06 3.74
N LEU A 226 -11.36 -13.03 3.53
CA LEU A 226 -9.91 -13.16 3.50
C LEU A 226 -9.36 -13.74 4.80
N GLU A 227 -9.78 -13.22 5.96
CA GLU A 227 -9.31 -13.71 7.27
C GLU A 227 -9.58 -15.20 7.46
N ALA A 228 -10.81 -15.64 7.18
CA ALA A 228 -11.20 -17.04 7.28
C ALA A 228 -10.44 -17.91 6.27
N LEU A 229 -10.27 -17.42 5.04
CA LEU A 229 -9.61 -18.13 3.97
C LEU A 229 -8.13 -18.34 4.24
N VAL A 230 -7.37 -17.31 4.64
CA VAL A 230 -5.93 -17.46 4.91
C VAL A 230 -5.68 -18.40 6.08
N ALA A 231 -6.53 -18.37 7.10
CA ALA A 231 -6.43 -19.28 8.25
C ALA A 231 -6.65 -20.74 7.83
N ALA A 232 -7.66 -21.02 6.99
CA ALA A 232 -7.90 -22.35 6.45
C ALA A 232 -6.77 -22.79 5.50
N ALA A 233 -6.23 -21.87 4.70
CA ALA A 233 -5.16 -22.15 3.75
C ALA A 233 -3.86 -22.59 4.44
N ILE A 234 -3.42 -21.90 5.50
CA ILE A 234 -2.21 -22.28 6.24
C ILE A 234 -2.38 -23.57 7.05
N GLN A 235 -3.61 -23.93 7.45
CA GLN A 235 -3.88 -25.23 8.08
C GLN A 235 -3.79 -26.37 7.07
N LYS A 236 -4.29 -26.15 5.85
CA LYS A 236 -4.28 -27.14 4.78
C LYS A 236 -2.88 -27.31 4.15
N TYR A 237 -2.13 -26.21 4.02
CA TYR A 237 -0.80 -26.18 3.40
C TYR A 237 0.23 -25.51 4.33
N PRO A 238 0.57 -26.15 5.47
CA PRO A 238 1.40 -25.52 6.51
C PRO A 238 2.84 -25.24 6.07
N ASP A 239 3.36 -25.94 5.07
CA ASP A 239 4.73 -25.73 4.54
C ASP A 239 4.79 -24.73 3.38
N SER A 240 3.64 -24.21 2.92
CA SER A 240 3.57 -23.25 1.81
C SER A 240 4.10 -21.89 2.24
N LEU A 241 5.31 -21.52 1.77
CA LEU A 241 5.89 -20.22 2.06
C LEU A 241 5.00 -19.04 1.59
N PRO A 242 4.40 -19.06 0.37
CA PRO A 242 3.52 -17.97 -0.06
C PRO A 242 2.26 -17.81 0.80
N LEU A 243 1.64 -18.91 1.24
CA LEU A 243 0.46 -18.86 2.10
C LEU A 243 0.80 -18.40 3.52
N GLN A 244 1.94 -18.84 4.06
CA GLN A 244 2.46 -18.32 5.34
C GLN A 244 2.70 -16.80 5.28
N SER A 245 3.34 -16.31 4.20
CA SER A 245 3.56 -14.88 3.99
C SER A 245 2.23 -14.13 3.87
N SER A 246 1.27 -14.71 3.14
CA SER A 246 -0.06 -14.13 2.97
C SER A 246 -0.79 -14.00 4.30
N TYR A 247 -0.77 -15.05 5.11
CA TYR A 247 -1.36 -15.05 6.45
C TYR A 247 -0.70 -14.01 7.37
N ALA A 248 0.64 -13.94 7.38
CA ALA A 248 1.36 -12.97 8.21
C ALA A 248 1.00 -11.52 7.87
N GLU A 249 0.94 -11.20 6.58
CA GLU A 249 0.57 -9.87 6.11
C GLU A 249 -0.90 -9.54 6.41
N THR A 250 -1.81 -10.50 6.28
CA THR A 250 -3.21 -10.33 6.72
C THR A 250 -3.30 -10.06 8.23
N GLN A 251 -2.52 -10.76 9.07
CA GLN A 251 -2.47 -10.47 10.52
C GLN A 251 -1.96 -9.06 10.79
N LEU A 252 -0.92 -8.61 10.06
CA LEU A 252 -0.41 -7.26 10.21
C LEU A 252 -1.45 -6.20 9.82
N LEU A 253 -2.16 -6.38 8.70
CA LEU A 253 -3.26 -5.48 8.31
C LEU A 253 -4.37 -5.44 9.35
N LYS A 254 -4.72 -6.62 9.89
CA LYS A 254 -5.72 -6.73 10.94
C LYS A 254 -5.37 -5.90 12.18
N ILE A 255 -4.11 -6.03 12.64
CA ILE A 255 -3.57 -5.34 13.81
C ILE A 255 -3.44 -3.83 13.57
N THR A 256 -2.86 -3.46 12.42
CA THR A 256 -2.42 -2.08 12.17
C THR A 256 -3.47 -1.22 11.50
N ARG A 257 -4.55 -1.78 10.96
CA ARG A 257 -5.58 -1.01 10.24
C ARG A 257 -6.97 -1.37 10.71
N TRP A 258 -7.32 -2.65 10.67
CA TRP A 258 -8.71 -3.08 10.80
C TRP A 258 -9.26 -3.12 12.23
N SER A 259 -8.39 -3.10 13.25
CA SER A 259 -8.78 -3.24 14.66
C SER A 259 -8.36 -2.05 15.55
N GLN A 260 -7.93 -0.93 14.96
CA GLN A 260 -7.41 0.23 15.72
C GLN A 260 -8.40 0.85 16.73
N GLU A 261 -9.69 0.58 16.58
CA GLU A 261 -10.74 1.17 17.41
C GLU A 261 -10.80 0.58 18.84
N ASP A 262 -10.26 -0.63 19.05
CA ASP A 262 -10.27 -1.34 20.33
C ASP A 262 -8.84 -1.79 20.73
N PRO A 263 -8.18 -1.06 21.65
CA PRO A 263 -6.80 -1.34 22.04
C PRO A 263 -6.61 -2.69 22.73
N ASP A 264 -7.59 -3.18 23.49
CA ASP A 264 -7.49 -4.45 24.22
C ASP A 264 -7.62 -5.62 23.26
N LYS A 265 -8.59 -5.56 22.34
CA LYS A 265 -8.68 -6.53 21.24
C LYS A 265 -7.43 -6.49 20.37
N THR A 266 -6.88 -5.32 20.07
CA THR A 266 -5.64 -5.20 19.29
C THR A 266 -4.46 -5.89 19.98
N LYS A 267 -4.36 -5.78 21.31
CA LYS A 267 -3.33 -6.47 22.09
C LYS A 267 -3.48 -7.99 22.01
N GLU A 268 -4.70 -8.50 22.18
CA GLU A 268 -4.98 -9.94 22.04
C GLU A 268 -4.64 -10.45 20.62
N LEU A 269 -4.97 -9.67 19.59
CA LEU A 269 -4.64 -9.97 18.20
C LEU A 269 -3.14 -10.01 17.96
N ILE A 270 -2.38 -9.08 18.54
CA ILE A 270 -0.93 -9.07 18.48
C ILE A 270 -0.35 -10.34 19.12
N ASP A 271 -0.77 -10.68 20.34
CA ASP A 271 -0.26 -11.85 21.04
C ASP A 271 -0.59 -13.16 20.30
N THR A 272 -1.79 -13.25 19.73
CA THR A 272 -2.21 -14.36 18.87
C THR A 272 -1.38 -14.44 17.59
N ALA A 273 -1.14 -13.30 16.92
CA ALA A 273 -0.36 -13.27 15.69
C ALA A 273 1.11 -13.64 15.94
N LEU A 274 1.72 -13.13 17.01
CA LEU A 274 3.10 -13.46 17.38
C LEU A 274 3.25 -14.97 17.62
N SER A 275 2.40 -15.56 18.47
CA SER A 275 2.45 -16.99 18.78
C SER A 275 2.18 -17.88 17.56
N THR A 276 1.27 -17.48 16.68
CA THR A 276 0.93 -18.28 15.49
C THR A 276 1.99 -18.18 14.39
N LEU A 277 2.68 -17.04 14.26
CA LEU A 277 3.66 -16.80 13.21
C LEU A 277 5.08 -17.26 13.59
N GLU A 278 5.41 -17.32 14.87
CA GLU A 278 6.73 -17.73 15.38
C GLU A 278 7.23 -19.07 14.78
N PRO A 279 6.40 -20.14 14.66
CA PRO A 279 6.83 -21.40 14.04
C PRO A 279 7.29 -21.27 12.58
N PHE A 280 6.72 -20.32 11.83
CA PHE A 280 7.03 -20.11 10.42
C PHE A 280 8.28 -19.21 10.21
N ALA A 281 8.60 -18.37 11.20
CA ALA A 281 9.65 -17.35 11.11
C ALA A 281 11.03 -17.91 10.75
N ASN A 282 11.34 -19.12 11.21
CA ASN A 282 12.64 -19.75 10.98
C ASN A 282 12.88 -20.07 9.50
N LYS A 283 11.84 -20.56 8.80
CA LYS A 283 11.91 -21.00 7.41
C LYS A 283 11.49 -19.91 6.41
N ASN A 284 10.75 -18.90 6.85
CA ASN A 284 10.19 -17.87 5.97
C ASN A 284 10.68 -16.47 6.36
N ALA A 285 11.52 -15.87 5.50
CA ALA A 285 12.09 -14.54 5.73
C ALA A 285 11.03 -13.42 5.72
N ALA A 286 9.99 -13.54 4.89
CA ALA A 286 8.91 -12.56 4.83
C ALA A 286 8.09 -12.58 6.13
N VAL A 287 7.75 -13.77 6.63
CA VAL A 287 7.08 -13.91 7.94
C VAL A 287 7.94 -13.33 9.06
N ARG A 288 9.25 -13.61 9.06
CA ARG A 288 10.18 -13.06 10.05
C ARG A 288 10.21 -11.52 10.03
N ALA A 289 10.21 -10.91 8.84
CA ALA A 289 10.15 -9.46 8.68
C ALA A 289 8.82 -8.89 9.20
N THR A 290 7.71 -9.57 8.91
CA THR A 290 6.38 -9.17 9.38
C THR A 290 6.24 -9.29 10.91
N LEU A 291 6.74 -10.37 11.50
CA LEU A 291 6.82 -10.53 12.96
C LEU A 291 7.54 -9.35 13.62
N LYS A 292 8.71 -8.97 13.11
CA LYS A 292 9.45 -7.81 13.62
C LYS A 292 8.63 -6.52 13.54
N ARG A 293 7.83 -6.32 12.49
CA ARG A 293 6.92 -5.16 12.37
C ARG A 293 5.81 -5.21 13.41
N ILE A 294 5.22 -6.39 13.66
CA ILE A 294 4.21 -6.58 14.71
C ILE A 294 4.81 -6.33 16.11
N GLU A 295 6.02 -6.80 16.37
CA GLU A 295 6.75 -6.53 17.63
C GLU A 295 7.03 -5.04 17.84
N LEU A 296 7.50 -4.34 16.79
CA LEU A 296 7.68 -2.89 16.82
C LEU A 296 6.38 -2.17 17.15
N TYR A 297 5.28 -2.57 16.52
CA TYR A 297 3.96 -2.01 16.80
C TYR A 297 3.50 -2.31 18.23
N LYS A 298 3.72 -3.54 18.74
CA LYS A 298 3.45 -3.91 20.14
C LYS A 298 4.21 -3.01 21.12
N MET A 299 5.49 -2.74 20.85
CA MET A 299 6.31 -1.87 21.69
C MET A 299 5.78 -0.44 21.68
N GLN A 300 5.44 0.10 20.50
CA GLN A 300 4.81 1.42 20.37
C GLN A 300 3.51 1.50 21.18
N MET A 301 2.62 0.52 21.02
CA MET A 301 1.36 0.44 21.77
C MET A 301 1.56 0.36 23.29
N SER A 302 2.54 -0.41 23.73
CA SER A 302 2.83 -0.63 25.16
C SER A 302 3.50 0.58 25.81
N SER A 303 4.22 1.40 25.03
CA SER A 303 4.87 2.63 25.49
C SER A 303 3.89 3.82 25.64
N ALA A 304 2.74 3.76 24.97
CA ALA A 304 1.72 4.79 25.03
C ALA A 304 0.88 4.67 26.32
N LYS A 305 0.70 5.79 27.05
CA LYS A 305 -0.14 5.84 28.26
C LYS A 305 -1.55 5.31 27.95
N PRO A 306 -2.15 4.44 28.80
CA PRO A 306 -3.53 4.00 28.63
C PRO A 306 -4.49 5.19 28.56
N LYS A 307 -5.46 5.16 27.64
CA LYS A 307 -6.42 6.27 27.45
C LYS A 307 -7.18 6.58 28.74
N GLU A 308 -7.51 5.53 29.49
CA GLU A 308 -8.22 5.57 30.77
C GLU A 308 -7.43 6.30 31.86
N SER A 309 -6.11 6.38 31.71
CA SER A 309 -5.24 7.10 32.65
C SER A 309 -5.13 8.59 32.36
N LEU A 310 -5.63 9.06 31.21
CA LEU A 310 -5.55 10.44 30.75
C LEU A 310 -6.89 11.18 30.91
N VAL A 311 -8.01 10.52 30.63
CA VAL A 311 -9.34 11.15 30.77
C VAL A 311 -9.60 11.57 32.22
N GLY A 312 -10.03 12.82 32.41
CA GLY A 312 -10.23 13.46 33.71
C GLY A 312 -8.93 13.91 34.40
N LYS A 313 -7.80 13.96 33.68
CA LYS A 313 -6.52 14.48 34.18
C LYS A 313 -6.08 15.71 33.38
N PRO A 314 -5.22 16.58 33.96
CA PRO A 314 -4.59 17.64 33.20
C PRO A 314 -3.90 17.09 31.95
N ALA A 315 -4.06 17.79 30.83
CA ALA A 315 -3.40 17.46 29.58
C ALA A 315 -1.87 17.48 29.78
N PRO A 316 -1.13 16.50 29.24
CA PRO A 316 0.34 16.55 29.22
C PRO A 316 0.87 17.83 28.58
N ASP A 317 2.13 18.18 28.87
CA ASP A 317 2.79 19.33 28.23
C ASP A 317 3.00 19.07 26.73
N TRP A 318 3.07 20.16 25.96
CA TRP A 318 3.28 20.12 24.52
C TRP A 318 4.75 20.33 24.21
N ASP A 319 5.31 19.46 23.37
CA ASP A 319 6.68 19.52 22.91
C ASP A 319 6.69 20.00 21.45
N ILE A 320 6.84 21.31 21.27
CA ILE A 320 6.62 22.00 19.99
C ILE A 320 7.97 22.43 19.41
N ASP A 321 8.30 21.93 18.22
CA ASP A 321 9.45 22.43 17.44
C ASP A 321 9.06 23.68 16.63
N GLY A 322 7.83 23.75 16.14
CA GLY A 322 7.31 24.96 15.51
C GLY A 322 5.86 24.88 15.05
N TRP A 323 5.26 26.04 14.82
CA TRP A 323 3.97 26.21 14.14
C TRP A 323 4.16 26.31 12.64
N VAL A 324 3.16 25.89 11.86
CA VAL A 324 3.26 25.81 10.40
C VAL A 324 2.51 26.93 9.69
N ASN A 325 1.20 27.03 9.92
CA ASN A 325 0.28 27.90 9.16
C ASN A 325 -0.25 29.09 9.98
N THR A 326 0.43 29.42 11.07
CA THR A 326 0.12 30.58 11.91
C THR A 326 1.36 31.47 12.07
N ILE A 327 1.13 32.76 12.29
CA ILE A 327 2.19 33.74 12.57
C ILE A 327 2.06 34.09 14.05
N ASP A 328 3.14 33.87 14.81
CA ASP A 328 3.30 34.24 16.23
C ASP A 328 2.41 33.54 17.28
N MET A 329 1.61 32.55 16.89
CA MET A 329 0.79 31.78 17.83
C MET A 329 1.66 31.03 18.86
N GLN A 330 1.22 31.04 20.11
CA GLN A 330 1.81 30.30 21.23
C GLN A 330 0.79 29.32 21.81
N ARG A 331 1.25 28.37 22.61
CA ARG A 331 0.36 27.40 23.26
C ARG A 331 -0.56 28.10 24.27
N GLU A 332 -0.08 29.14 24.93
CA GLU A 332 -0.80 29.90 25.95
C GLU A 332 -2.01 30.66 25.37
N ASP A 333 -2.02 30.93 24.06
CA ASP A 333 -3.18 31.53 23.36
C ASP A 333 -4.41 30.60 23.34
N LEU A 334 -4.23 29.34 23.70
CA LEU A 334 -5.27 28.32 23.78
C LEU A 334 -5.79 28.11 25.21
N ASP A 335 -5.17 28.74 26.22
CA ASP A 335 -5.62 28.59 27.60
C ASP A 335 -7.03 29.16 27.76
N GLY A 336 -7.90 28.41 28.44
CA GLY A 336 -9.31 28.77 28.61
C GLY A 336 -10.22 28.38 27.44
N LYS A 337 -9.69 27.81 26.37
CA LYS A 337 -10.48 27.25 25.25
C LYS A 337 -10.72 25.75 25.40
N VAL A 338 -11.78 25.26 24.77
CA VAL A 338 -11.89 23.84 24.44
C VAL A 338 -10.95 23.57 23.26
N VAL A 339 -10.01 22.66 23.43
CA VAL A 339 -8.99 22.36 22.40
C VAL A 339 -9.15 20.94 21.90
N LEU A 340 -9.30 20.78 20.59
CA LEU A 340 -9.21 19.50 19.90
C LEU A 340 -7.81 19.32 19.33
N LEU A 341 -7.01 18.44 19.94
CA LEU A 341 -5.74 17.99 19.36
C LEU A 341 -6.01 16.88 18.35
N ASP A 342 -5.67 17.10 17.08
CA ASP A 342 -5.74 16.10 16.01
C ASP A 342 -4.34 15.62 15.64
N PHE A 343 -3.99 14.38 15.97
CA PHE A 343 -2.70 13.78 15.62
C PHE A 343 -2.82 13.07 14.27
N TRP A 344 -2.03 13.51 13.30
CA TRP A 344 -2.13 13.06 11.91
C TRP A 344 -0.76 13.04 11.20
N ALA A 345 -0.75 12.60 9.94
CA ALA A 345 0.44 12.66 9.07
C ALA A 345 0.03 12.81 7.60
N MET A 346 0.87 13.46 6.77
CA MET A 346 0.58 13.73 5.35
C MET A 346 0.38 12.47 4.50
N TRP A 347 0.94 11.34 4.91
CA TRP A 347 0.81 10.04 4.23
C TRP A 347 -0.38 9.21 4.73
N CYS A 348 -1.11 9.68 5.73
CA CYS A 348 -2.17 8.93 6.38
C CYS A 348 -3.52 9.10 5.65
N GLY A 349 -3.86 8.15 4.78
CA GLY A 349 -5.15 8.12 4.07
C GLY A 349 -6.38 8.24 5.00
N PRO A 350 -6.47 7.45 6.08
CA PRO A 350 -7.57 7.58 7.04
C PRO A 350 -7.64 8.96 7.72
N CYS A 351 -6.52 9.65 7.90
CA CYS A 351 -6.51 11.01 8.43
C CYS A 351 -7.11 11.98 7.40
N ILE A 352 -6.76 11.85 6.12
CA ILE A 352 -7.35 12.67 5.05
C ILE A 352 -8.88 12.49 5.00
N ALA A 353 -9.37 11.28 5.25
CA ALA A 353 -10.80 11.00 5.31
C ALA A 353 -11.53 11.73 6.46
N THR A 354 -10.84 12.17 7.53
CA THR A 354 -11.46 12.94 8.63
C THR A 354 -11.50 14.44 8.37
N PHE A 355 -10.72 14.97 7.41
CA PHE A 355 -10.63 16.41 7.14
C PHE A 355 -11.97 17.11 6.88
N PRO A 356 -12.97 16.49 6.19
CA PRO A 356 -14.30 17.08 6.09
C PRO A 356 -14.95 17.38 7.45
N HIS A 357 -14.75 16.52 8.45
CA HIS A 357 -15.25 16.75 9.80
C HIS A 357 -14.52 17.89 10.50
N LEU A 358 -13.19 17.96 10.38
CA LEU A 358 -12.39 19.04 10.97
C LEU A 358 -12.81 20.42 10.41
N ARG A 359 -13.01 20.52 9.10
CA ARG A 359 -13.51 21.75 8.47
C ARG A 359 -14.90 22.11 8.98
N LYS A 360 -15.82 21.12 9.04
CA LYS A 360 -17.17 21.32 9.55
C LYS A 360 -17.15 21.82 11.00
N TRP A 361 -16.41 21.17 11.90
CA TRP A 361 -16.36 21.55 13.31
C TRP A 361 -15.73 22.93 13.51
N ARG A 362 -14.75 23.30 12.70
CA ARG A 362 -14.21 24.66 12.73
C ARG A 362 -15.20 25.70 12.24
N GLU A 363 -15.97 25.40 11.20
CA GLU A 363 -17.03 26.29 10.73
C GLU A 363 -18.18 26.43 11.73
N GLU A 364 -18.54 25.33 12.40
CA GLU A 364 -19.68 25.25 13.32
C GLU A 364 -19.35 25.77 14.73
N PHE A 365 -18.15 25.49 15.23
CA PHE A 365 -17.74 25.79 16.61
C PHE A 365 -16.52 26.72 16.72
N GLY A 366 -15.78 26.96 15.64
CA GLY A 366 -14.53 27.73 15.71
C GLY A 366 -14.77 29.21 16.01
N ASP A 367 -14.41 29.63 17.22
CA ASP A 367 -14.57 31.00 17.71
C ASP A 367 -13.58 31.34 18.86
N GLU A 368 -14.00 32.15 19.84
CA GLU A 368 -13.18 32.48 21.01
C GLU A 368 -13.04 31.29 21.99
N ASP A 369 -13.99 30.36 22.01
CA ASP A 369 -14.12 29.32 23.04
C ASP A 369 -13.65 27.93 22.56
N PHE A 370 -13.44 27.71 21.26
CA PHE A 370 -12.99 26.44 20.69
C PHE A 370 -11.90 26.62 19.62
N GLU A 371 -10.90 25.74 19.64
CA GLU A 371 -9.88 25.66 18.57
C GLU A 371 -9.47 24.21 18.28
N ILE A 372 -9.15 23.94 17.01
CA ILE A 372 -8.53 22.69 16.57
C ILE A 372 -7.04 22.93 16.40
N VAL A 373 -6.21 22.03 16.94
CA VAL A 373 -4.76 22.06 16.70
C VAL A 373 -4.32 20.73 16.10
N GLY A 374 -3.83 20.78 14.87
CA GLY A 374 -3.19 19.64 14.24
C GLY A 374 -1.81 19.39 14.83
N VAL A 375 -1.48 18.13 15.11
CA VAL A 375 -0.21 17.68 15.67
C VAL A 375 0.43 16.67 14.73
N THR A 376 1.62 16.98 14.24
CA THR A 376 2.39 16.09 13.35
C THR A 376 3.87 16.05 13.76
N THR A 377 4.69 15.29 13.03
CA THR A 377 6.15 15.28 13.17
C THR A 377 6.79 15.32 11.77
N TYR A 378 8.12 15.37 11.71
CA TYR A 378 8.87 15.28 10.47
C TYR A 378 8.91 13.83 9.97
N TYR A 379 8.66 13.65 8.68
CA TYR A 379 8.62 12.35 8.01
C TYR A 379 9.58 12.27 6.81
N ASN A 380 10.37 13.31 6.58
CA ASN A 380 11.26 13.49 5.43
C ASN A 380 10.49 13.59 4.10
N PHE A 381 9.45 14.43 4.07
CA PHE A 381 8.62 14.69 2.90
C PHE A 381 8.97 16.02 2.23
N GLU A 382 8.84 16.03 0.90
CA GLU A 382 8.92 17.22 0.06
C GLU A 382 7.63 17.35 -0.77
N TRP A 383 7.33 18.57 -1.21
CA TRP A 383 6.20 18.80 -2.09
C TRP A 383 6.56 18.41 -3.53
N ASP A 384 5.80 17.49 -4.09
CA ASP A 384 5.90 17.07 -5.48
C ASP A 384 4.98 17.96 -6.33
N GLU A 385 5.59 18.92 -7.05
CA GLU A 385 4.85 19.87 -7.89
C GLU A 385 4.15 19.19 -9.08
N GLU A 386 4.72 18.11 -9.61
CA GLU A 386 4.14 17.40 -10.76
C GLU A 386 2.90 16.61 -10.34
N LYS A 387 2.95 15.99 -9.16
CA LYS A 387 1.85 15.18 -8.61
C LYS A 387 0.91 15.96 -7.71
N ASN A 388 1.22 17.23 -7.43
CA ASN A 388 0.45 18.12 -6.56
C ASN A 388 0.16 17.48 -5.18
N ARG A 389 1.15 16.81 -4.58
CA ARG A 389 1.01 16.12 -3.29
C ARG A 389 2.33 16.09 -2.52
N ALA A 390 2.26 15.81 -1.22
CA ALA A 390 3.45 15.50 -0.43
C ALA A 390 3.99 14.10 -0.77
N SER A 391 5.27 14.01 -1.07
CA SER A 391 5.97 12.76 -1.41
C SER A 391 7.18 12.58 -0.51
N ARG A 392 7.50 11.33 -0.15
CA ARG A 392 8.71 11.04 0.64
C ARG A 392 9.96 11.33 -0.19
N SER A 393 10.86 12.18 0.34
CA SER A 393 12.10 12.51 -0.34
C SER A 393 13.13 11.37 -0.23
N ARG A 394 14.00 11.28 -1.24
CA ARG A 394 15.16 10.37 -1.23
C ARG A 394 16.39 10.99 -0.55
N LYS A 395 16.35 12.28 -0.26
CA LYS A 395 17.39 13.04 0.43
C LYS A 395 16.85 13.51 1.77
N ASP A 396 17.76 13.92 2.66
CA ASP A 396 17.36 14.53 3.91
C ASP A 396 16.77 15.92 3.64
N VAL A 397 15.53 16.13 4.10
CA VAL A 397 14.80 17.39 4.00
C VAL A 397 15.00 18.16 5.30
N SER A 398 15.29 19.45 5.21
CA SER A 398 15.44 20.27 6.41
C SER A 398 14.07 20.50 7.08
N ALA A 399 14.05 20.69 8.39
CA ALA A 399 12.82 21.01 9.12
C ALA A 399 12.08 22.24 8.55
N ALA A 400 12.82 23.23 8.04
CA ALA A 400 12.23 24.41 7.41
C ALA A 400 11.52 24.07 6.09
N ASP A 401 12.13 23.25 5.25
CA ASP A 401 11.57 22.85 3.95
C ASP A 401 10.39 21.90 4.13
N GLU A 402 10.46 20.96 5.09
CA GLU A 402 9.35 20.06 5.37
C GLU A 402 8.16 20.83 5.99
N ARG A 403 8.40 21.85 6.83
CA ARG A 403 7.31 22.75 7.28
C ARG A 403 6.63 23.48 6.13
N GLN A 404 7.36 23.91 5.09
CA GLN A 404 6.72 24.47 3.89
C GLN A 404 5.88 23.41 3.15
N THR A 405 6.35 22.17 3.10
CA THR A 405 5.60 21.07 2.50
C THR A 405 4.31 20.78 3.28
N ILE A 406 4.37 20.79 4.62
CA ILE A 406 3.18 20.69 5.48
C ILE A 406 2.24 21.86 5.22
N ALA A 407 2.74 23.10 5.14
CA ALA A 407 1.91 24.28 4.85
C ALA A 407 1.15 24.14 3.52
N ARG A 408 1.84 23.70 2.46
CA ARG A 408 1.22 23.44 1.15
C ARG A 408 0.19 22.31 1.20
N PHE A 409 0.48 21.25 1.96
CA PHE A 409 -0.46 20.16 2.17
C PHE A 409 -1.75 20.66 2.85
N LEU A 410 -1.62 21.50 3.87
CA LEU A 410 -2.77 22.10 4.57
C LEU A 410 -3.59 22.98 3.62
N GLU A 411 -2.94 23.82 2.81
CA GLU A 411 -3.59 24.65 1.80
C GLU A 411 -4.35 23.79 0.76
N HIS A 412 -3.69 22.75 0.23
CA HIS A 412 -4.28 21.81 -0.73
C HIS A 412 -5.55 21.15 -0.16
N HIS A 413 -5.53 20.75 1.10
CA HIS A 413 -6.67 20.11 1.78
C HIS A 413 -7.64 21.09 2.45
N LYS A 414 -7.42 22.41 2.28
CA LYS A 414 -8.22 23.49 2.87
C LYS A 414 -8.36 23.36 4.39
N LEU A 415 -7.26 22.99 5.04
CA LEU A 415 -7.16 22.94 6.49
C LEU A 415 -6.57 24.25 6.98
N GLU A 416 -7.40 25.04 7.63
CA GLU A 416 -7.04 26.38 8.07
C GLU A 416 -6.79 26.45 9.60
N HIS A 417 -7.03 25.36 10.33
CA HIS A 417 -6.76 25.28 11.76
C HIS A 417 -5.24 25.29 12.02
N PRO A 418 -4.79 25.85 13.16
CA PRO A 418 -3.37 25.86 13.52
C PRO A 418 -2.74 24.45 13.58
N VAL A 419 -1.52 24.32 13.09
CA VAL A 419 -0.76 23.06 13.13
C VAL A 419 0.60 23.24 13.78
N ILE A 420 0.92 22.35 14.72
CA ILE A 420 2.23 22.19 15.34
C ILE A 420 2.99 20.99 14.77
N VAL A 421 4.31 21.11 14.73
CA VAL A 421 5.24 19.99 14.49
C VAL A 421 6.01 19.70 15.76
N THR A 422 6.07 18.43 16.14
CA THR A 422 6.85 17.94 17.28
C THR A 422 8.29 17.62 16.84
N PRO A 423 9.29 17.84 17.71
CA PRO A 423 10.68 17.53 17.38
C PRO A 423 10.89 16.02 17.18
N GLU A 424 11.93 15.66 16.43
CA GLU A 424 12.29 14.25 16.26
C GLU A 424 12.57 13.59 17.61
N GLY A 425 11.94 12.44 17.86
CA GLY A 425 12.05 11.73 19.14
C GLY A 425 11.17 12.29 20.27
N SER A 426 10.26 13.23 19.98
CA SER A 426 9.32 13.75 20.98
C SER A 426 8.52 12.64 21.67
N GLY A 427 8.35 12.79 22.99
CA GLY A 427 7.52 11.91 23.80
C GLY A 427 6.02 12.19 23.70
N MET A 428 5.61 13.26 23.01
CA MET A 428 4.24 13.79 23.04
C MET A 428 3.20 12.73 22.62
N ASN A 429 3.45 11.99 21.53
CA ASN A 429 2.59 10.89 21.09
C ASN A 429 2.33 9.86 22.20
N GLY A 430 3.38 9.42 22.89
CA GLY A 430 3.27 8.45 23.98
C GLY A 430 2.55 9.02 25.21
N GLN A 431 2.80 10.30 25.53
CA GLN A 431 2.18 11.00 26.65
C GLN A 431 0.68 11.21 26.46
N TYR A 432 0.24 11.44 25.22
CA TYR A 432 -1.17 11.56 24.85
C TYR A 432 -1.85 10.22 24.51
N GLY A 433 -1.13 9.10 24.63
CA GLY A 433 -1.71 7.78 24.40
C GLY A 433 -1.95 7.45 22.93
N VAL A 434 -1.24 8.12 22.02
CA VAL A 434 -1.32 7.90 20.57
C VAL A 434 -0.73 6.54 20.23
N ARG A 435 -1.59 5.63 19.75
CA ARG A 435 -1.23 4.25 19.34
C ARG A 435 -1.44 3.98 17.85
N GLY A 436 -2.11 4.89 17.17
CA GLY A 436 -2.47 4.86 15.75
C GLY A 436 -3.08 6.21 15.41
N ILE A 437 -3.05 6.59 14.14
CA ILE A 437 -3.61 7.85 13.62
C ILE A 437 -4.69 7.54 12.57
N PRO A 438 -5.74 8.37 12.43
CA PRO A 438 -5.97 9.63 13.16
C PRO A 438 -6.30 9.41 14.64
N HIS A 439 -5.82 10.31 15.50
CA HIS A 439 -6.05 10.26 16.94
C HIS A 439 -6.45 11.63 17.44
N VAL A 440 -7.54 11.70 18.19
CA VAL A 440 -8.08 12.96 18.69
C VAL A 440 -8.09 12.97 20.21
N VAL A 441 -7.65 14.07 20.80
CA VAL A 441 -7.76 14.37 22.23
C VAL A 441 -8.51 15.68 22.39
N LEU A 442 -9.63 15.63 23.12
CA LEU A 442 -10.42 16.83 23.44
C LEU A 442 -10.11 17.26 24.87
N ILE A 443 -9.74 18.53 25.03
CA ILE A 443 -9.33 19.16 26.28
C ILE A 443 -10.34 20.27 26.58
N ASP A 444 -10.81 20.37 27.83
CA ASP A 444 -11.73 21.44 28.25
C ASP A 444 -11.00 22.76 28.58
N LYS A 445 -11.79 23.78 28.95
CA LYS A 445 -11.31 25.13 29.28
C LYS A 445 -10.37 25.16 30.48
N GLU A 446 -10.44 24.15 31.36
CA GLU A 446 -9.56 23.98 32.52
C GLU A 446 -8.26 23.21 32.18
N GLY A 447 -8.06 22.82 30.92
CA GLY A 447 -6.89 22.07 30.48
C GLY A 447 -6.96 20.59 30.85
N VAL A 448 -8.14 20.05 31.12
CA VAL A 448 -8.36 18.64 31.48
C VAL A 448 -8.81 17.84 30.26
N VAL A 449 -8.23 16.65 30.07
CA VAL A 449 -8.60 15.76 28.97
C VAL A 449 -9.98 15.17 29.22
N GLN A 450 -10.91 15.39 28.28
CA GLN A 450 -12.30 14.95 28.39
C GLN A 450 -12.65 13.78 27.48
N LEU A 451 -11.93 13.63 26.36
CA LEU A 451 -12.18 12.54 25.41
C LEU A 451 -10.89 12.19 24.67
N ILE A 452 -10.70 10.88 24.42
CA ILE A 452 -9.68 10.38 23.52
C ILE A 452 -10.33 9.39 22.54
N LYS A 453 -10.10 9.60 21.24
CA LYS A 453 -10.61 8.73 20.17
C LYS A 453 -9.54 8.44 19.12
N THR A 454 -9.70 7.31 18.42
CA THR A 454 -8.76 6.87 17.37
C THR A 454 -9.57 6.27 16.23
N GLY A 455 -9.15 6.55 14.99
CA GLY A 455 -9.81 6.05 13.77
C GLY A 455 -10.73 7.08 13.11
N ALA A 456 -11.06 6.81 11.85
CA ALA A 456 -11.81 7.73 10.97
C ALA A 456 -13.30 7.38 10.82
N GLY A 457 -13.82 6.44 11.61
CA GLY A 457 -15.19 5.95 11.49
C GLY A 457 -16.26 6.99 11.85
N LYS A 458 -17.46 6.84 11.26
CA LYS A 458 -18.62 7.73 11.50
C LYS A 458 -19.03 7.80 12.98
N GLU A 459 -18.99 6.67 13.69
CA GLU A 459 -19.29 6.63 15.13
C GLU A 459 -18.29 7.43 15.95
N THR A 460 -17.01 7.37 15.57
CA THR A 460 -15.94 8.17 16.19
C THR A 460 -16.19 9.66 15.97
N ALA A 461 -16.48 10.07 14.73
CA ALA A 461 -16.80 11.47 14.43
C ALA A 461 -18.02 11.97 15.21
N ALA A 462 -19.10 11.18 15.28
CA ALA A 462 -20.30 11.54 16.04
C ALA A 462 -20.02 11.69 17.55
N ALA A 463 -19.20 10.81 18.12
CA ALA A 463 -18.81 10.88 19.53
C ALA A 463 -17.95 12.13 19.83
N ILE A 464 -17.06 12.51 18.92
CA ILE A 464 -16.24 13.73 19.04
C ILE A 464 -17.15 14.97 18.97
N GLN A 465 -18.01 15.07 17.94
CA GLN A 465 -18.93 16.19 17.78
C GLN A 465 -19.80 16.38 19.04
N LYS A 466 -20.43 15.31 19.51
CA LYS A 466 -21.26 15.36 20.71
C LYS A 466 -20.49 15.88 21.92
N LYS A 467 -19.21 15.51 22.06
CA LYS A 467 -18.41 15.96 23.19
C LYS A 467 -18.02 17.43 23.07
N ILE A 468 -17.76 17.93 21.86
CA ILE A 468 -17.53 19.36 21.61
C ILE A 468 -18.77 20.15 22.06
N GLU A 469 -19.96 19.74 21.61
CA GLU A 469 -21.25 20.35 21.99
C GLU A 469 -21.44 20.36 23.53
N GLU A 470 -21.17 19.23 24.19
CA GLU A 470 -21.23 19.12 25.66
C GLU A 470 -20.30 20.10 26.39
N LEU A 471 -19.07 20.30 25.89
CA LEU A 471 -18.08 21.18 26.54
C LEU A 471 -18.32 22.67 26.25
N LEU A 472 -18.92 22.99 25.10
CA LEU A 472 -19.30 24.35 24.75
C LEU A 472 -20.69 24.74 25.30
N GLY A 473 -21.48 23.77 25.77
CA GLY A 473 -22.84 24.00 26.28
C GLY A 473 -23.84 24.35 25.18
N SER A 474 -23.63 23.84 23.96
CA SER A 474 -24.43 24.10 22.76
C SER A 474 -25.49 23.03 22.48
#